data_AF-A0A2U3LP98-F1
#
_entry.id   AF-A0A2U3LP98-F1
#
_cell.length_a   1.000
_cell.length_b   1.000
_cell.length_c   1.000
_cell.angle_alpha   90.00
_cell.angle_beta   90.00
_cell.angle_gamma   90.00
#
_symmetry.space_group_name_H-M   'P 1'
#
loop_
_entity.id
_entity.type
_entity.pdbx_description
1 polymer ?
#
loop_
_entity_poly.entity_id
_entity_poly.type
_entity_poly.pdbx_seq_one_letter_code
_entity_poly.pdbx_strand_id
1 'polypeptide(L)'
;MEFGAKTADEYEKMAEKFMYEALPSGVKECRRSDGGIVRFDPTTAVFGTMSKEKRIYTYMVVLPPYPDGKTAESYYVEACKR
;
A
#
# COMPACT_ATOMS: atom_id res chain seq x y z
N MET A 1 9.91 -2.47 12.52
CA MET A 1 10.22 -3.42 11.44
C MET A 1 10.38 -2.59 10.20
N GLU A 2 11.62 -2.37 9.77
CA GLU A 2 11.90 -1.89 8.41
C GLU A 2 11.36 -2.94 7.43
N PHE A 3 11.01 -2.54 6.20
CA PHE A 3 10.36 -3.36 5.16
C PHE A 3 11.01 -4.71 4.83
N GLY A 4 12.15 -5.04 5.42
CA GLY A 4 12.99 -6.16 5.04
C GLY A 4 13.82 -5.88 3.78
N ALA A 5 13.55 -4.78 3.07
CA ALA A 5 14.38 -4.30 1.97
C ALA A 5 15.70 -3.75 2.52
N LYS A 6 16.81 -4.23 1.97
CA LYS A 6 18.18 -3.80 2.32
C LYS A 6 18.70 -2.73 1.37
N THR A 7 18.04 -2.54 0.23
CA THR A 7 18.41 -1.55 -0.80
C THR A 7 17.18 -0.84 -1.36
N ALA A 8 17.40 0.30 -2.02
CA ALA A 8 16.34 1.02 -2.72
C ALA A 8 15.74 0.20 -3.87
N ASP A 9 16.57 -0.53 -4.63
CA ASP A 9 16.12 -1.41 -5.72
C ASP A 9 15.23 -2.55 -5.20
N GLU A 10 15.58 -3.15 -4.06
CA GLU A 10 14.73 -4.16 -3.41
C GLU A 10 13.38 -3.56 -2.99
N TYR A 11 13.40 -2.37 -2.40
CA TYR A 11 12.17 -1.67 -2.02
C TYR A 11 11.28 -1.36 -3.22
N GLU A 12 11.87 -0.86 -4.32
CA GLU A 12 11.14 -0.57 -5.56
C GLU A 12 10.49 -1.84 -6.13
N LYS A 13 11.24 -2.95 -6.24
CA LYS A 13 10.70 -4.24 -6.68
C LYS A 13 9.55 -4.75 -5.80
N MET A 14 9.65 -4.56 -4.50
CA MET A 14 8.58 -4.92 -3.57
C MET A 14 7.32 -4.05 -3.79
N ALA A 15 7.48 -2.75 -4.00
CA ALA A 15 6.39 -1.83 -4.29
C ALA A 15 5.71 -2.16 -5.63
N GLU A 16 6.51 -2.39 -6.67
CA GLU A 16 6.03 -2.77 -8.00
C GLU A 16 5.27 -4.09 -7.96
N LYS A 17 5.83 -5.11 -7.30
CA LYS A 17 5.16 -6.40 -7.11
C LYS A 17 3.80 -6.23 -6.43
N PHE A 18 3.76 -5.45 -5.35
CA PHE A 18 2.53 -5.25 -4.59
C PHE A 18 1.46 -4.46 -5.36
N MET A 19 1.85 -3.48 -6.19
CA MET A 19 0.91 -2.57 -6.86
C MET A 19 0.54 -2.96 -8.29
N TYR A 20 1.45 -3.59 -9.04
CA TYR A 20 1.25 -3.89 -10.46
C TYR A 20 0.80 -5.32 -10.74
N GLU A 21 1.20 -6.30 -9.92
CA GLU A 21 0.80 -7.68 -10.16
C GLU A 21 -0.69 -7.92 -9.85
N ALA A 22 -1.17 -9.10 -10.24
CA ALA A 22 -2.51 -9.56 -9.88
C ALA A 22 -2.72 -9.44 -8.37
N LEU A 23 -3.95 -9.06 -7.98
CA LEU A 23 -4.28 -8.80 -6.58
C LEU A 23 -3.96 -10.05 -5.73
N PRO A 24 -3.00 -9.98 -4.78
CA PRO A 24 -2.65 -11.14 -3.97
C PRO A 24 -3.83 -11.56 -3.09
N SER A 25 -3.91 -12.85 -2.76
CA SER A 25 -4.97 -13.38 -1.89
C SER A 25 -4.98 -12.66 -0.54
N GLY A 26 -6.16 -12.23 -0.08
CA GLY A 26 -6.33 -11.52 1.19
C GLY A 26 -6.05 -10.01 1.14
N VAL A 27 -5.50 -9.48 0.03
CA VAL A 27 -5.30 -8.05 -0.14
C VAL A 27 -6.62 -7.38 -0.51
N LYS A 28 -6.97 -6.32 0.22
CA LYS A 28 -8.09 -5.44 -0.08
C LYS A 28 -7.65 -4.42 -1.13
N GLU A 29 -8.49 -4.20 -2.15
CA GLU A 29 -8.28 -3.19 -3.18
C GLU A 29 -9.53 -2.33 -3.33
N CYS A 30 -9.32 -1.02 -3.51
CA CYS A 30 -10.37 -0.13 -4.00
C CYS A 30 -9.83 0.73 -5.14
N ARG A 31 -10.75 1.15 -6.01
CA ARG A 31 -10.48 2.11 -7.08
C ARG A 31 -11.10 3.45 -6.72
N ARG A 32 -10.28 4.49 -6.72
CA ARG A 32 -10.65 5.87 -6.40
C ARG A 32 -11.40 6.52 -7.57
N SER A 33 -12.09 7.62 -7.28
CA SER A 33 -12.85 8.39 -8.28
C SER A 33 -11.96 8.93 -9.42
N ASP A 34 -10.70 9.26 -9.11
CA ASP A 34 -9.67 9.70 -10.06
C ASP A 34 -9.09 8.56 -10.91
N GLY A 35 -9.56 7.32 -10.72
CA GLY A 35 -9.11 6.12 -11.40
C GLY A 35 -7.86 5.48 -10.78
N GLY A 36 -7.30 6.05 -9.72
CA GLY A 36 -6.19 5.47 -8.97
C GLY A 36 -6.59 4.25 -8.14
N ILE A 37 -5.59 3.51 -7.69
CA ILE A 37 -5.75 2.25 -6.94
C ILE A 37 -5.17 2.43 -5.54
N VAL A 38 -5.85 1.86 -4.55
CA VAL A 38 -5.37 1.73 -3.17
C VAL A 38 -5.41 0.26 -2.80
N ARG A 39 -4.30 -0.27 -2.26
CA ARG A 39 -4.19 -1.66 -1.79
C ARG A 39 -3.81 -1.70 -0.33
N PHE A 40 -4.33 -2.70 0.37
CA PHE A 40 -4.01 -2.97 1.77
C PHE A 40 -3.99 -4.48 2.05
N ASP A 41 -2.89 -4.98 2.61
CA ASP A 41 -2.78 -6.35 3.12
C ASP A 41 -2.97 -6.35 4.65
N PRO A 42 -4.08 -6.94 5.16
CA PRO A 42 -4.33 -7.02 6.60
C PRO A 42 -3.36 -7.95 7.34
N THR A 43 -2.70 -8.88 6.65
CA THR A 43 -1.78 -9.85 7.26
C THR A 43 -0.43 -9.22 7.54
N THR A 44 0.08 -8.44 6.59
CA THR A 44 1.41 -7.82 6.66
C THR A 44 1.37 -6.35 7.05
N ALA A 45 0.17 -5.76 7.17
CA ALA A 45 -0.04 -4.32 7.36
C ALA A 45 0.59 -3.45 6.25
N VAL A 46 0.77 -4.00 5.05
CA VAL A 46 1.26 -3.28 3.88
C VAL A 46 0.13 -2.44 3.29
N PHE A 47 0.42 -1.17 3.04
CA PHE A 47 -0.47 -0.20 2.41
C PHE A 47 0.22 0.42 1.20
N GLY A 48 -0.51 0.58 0.10
CA GLY A 48 0.02 1.21 -1.10
C GLY A 48 -1.02 2.00 -1.89
N THR A 49 -0.56 3.04 -2.59
CA THR A 49 -1.40 3.88 -3.46
C THR A 49 -0.74 4.10 -4.81
N MET A 50 -1.57 4.14 -5.85
CA MET A 50 -1.13 4.30 -7.24
C MET A 50 -2.10 5.18 -8.02
N SER A 51 -1.58 5.98 -8.95
CA SER A 51 -2.37 6.81 -9.85
C SER A 51 -3.01 6.00 -10.99
N LYS A 52 -3.94 6.61 -11.74
CA LYS A 52 -4.51 5.99 -12.95
C LYS A 52 -3.45 5.72 -14.04
N GLU A 53 -2.39 6.51 -14.07
CA GLU A 53 -1.23 6.41 -14.96
C GLU A 53 -0.18 5.41 -14.44
N LYS A 54 -0.53 4.59 -13.45
CA LYS A 54 0.33 3.58 -12.85
C LYS A 54 1.59 4.15 -12.18
N ARG A 55 1.53 5.34 -11.59
CA ARG A 55 2.61 5.85 -10.72
C ARG A 55 2.33 5.48 -9.28
N ILE A 56 3.26 4.78 -8.63
CA ILE A 56 3.16 4.45 -7.20
C ILE A 56 3.48 5.72 -6.39
N TYR A 57 2.53 6.17 -5.57
CA TYR A 57 2.73 7.31 -4.67
C TYR A 57 3.16 6.89 -3.28
N THR A 58 2.76 5.70 -2.85
CA THR A 58 3.04 5.21 -1.49
C THR A 58 3.16 3.71 -1.49
N TYR A 59 4.11 3.20 -0.71
CA TYR A 59 4.23 1.81 -0.32
C TYR A 59 4.81 1.79 1.10
N MET A 60 4.01 1.41 2.10
CA MET A 60 4.44 1.41 3.50
C MET A 60 3.91 0.23 4.32
N VAL A 61 4.69 -0.27 5.28
CA VAL A 61 4.18 -1.14 6.36
C VAL A 61 3.78 -0.26 7.53
N VAL A 62 2.50 -0.29 7.93
CA VAL A 62 2.00 0.51 9.06
C VAL A 62 1.82 -0.39 10.27
N LEU A 63 2.91 -0.59 11.03
CA LEU A 63 2.87 -1.33 12.28
C LEU A 63 2.58 -0.40 13.47
N PRO A 64 1.70 -0.78 14.41
CA PRO A 64 1.51 -0.04 15.65
C PRO A 64 2.75 -0.11 16.56
N PRO A 65 3.07 0.96 17.32
CA PRO A 65 2.45 2.28 17.25
C PRO A 65 3.08 3.11 16.11
N TYR A 66 2.29 3.43 15.08
CA TYR A 66 2.66 4.48 14.13
C TYR A 66 2.45 5.85 14.81
N PRO A 67 3.25 6.90 14.51
CA PRO A 67 3.29 8.12 15.34
C PRO A 67 1.95 8.86 15.46
N ASP A 68 1.05 8.69 14.50
CA ASP A 68 -0.28 9.30 14.44
C ASP A 68 -1.39 8.40 15.01
N GLY A 69 -1.04 7.24 15.54
CA GLY A 69 -1.98 6.24 16.06
C GLY A 69 -2.81 5.53 14.98
N LYS A 70 -2.51 5.76 13.70
CA LYS A 70 -3.23 5.15 12.58
C LYS A 70 -2.73 3.74 12.28
N THR A 71 -3.60 2.93 11.69
CA THR A 71 -3.29 1.59 11.18
C THR A 71 -3.30 1.60 9.65
N ALA A 72 -2.69 0.59 9.03
CA ALA A 72 -2.79 0.41 7.58
C ALA A 72 -4.24 0.36 7.10
N GLU A 73 -5.14 -0.22 7.91
CA GLU A 73 -6.57 -0.26 7.61
C GLU A 73 -7.21 1.13 7.64
N SER A 74 -6.89 1.99 8.61
CA SER A 74 -7.45 3.36 8.62
C SER A 74 -6.98 4.17 7.42
N TYR A 75 -5.69 4.04 7.05
CA TYR A 75 -5.15 4.66 5.83
C TYR A 75 -5.88 4.18 4.57
N TYR A 76 -6.16 2.88 4.47
CA TYR A 76 -6.95 2.30 3.38
C TYR A 76 -8.35 2.90 3.32
N VAL A 77 -9.08 2.90 4.44
CA VAL A 77 -10.46 3.41 4.50
C VAL A 77 -10.51 4.90 4.14
N GLU A 78 -9.57 5.71 4.62
CA GLU A 78 -9.50 7.13 4.30
C GLU A 78 -9.14 7.39 2.83
N ALA A 79 -8.18 6.64 2.28
CA ALA A 79 -7.74 6.79 0.89
C ALA A 79 -8.80 6.33 -0.11
N CYS A 80 -9.60 5.31 0.23
CA CYS A 80 -10.70 4.83 -0.62
C CYS A 80 -11.89 5.78 -0.71
N LYS A 81 -12.02 6.74 0.23
CA LYS A 81 -13.11 7.74 0.23
C LYS A 81 -12.84 8.93 -0.68
N ARG A 82 -11.63 9.04 -1.23
CA ARG A 82 -11.21 10.11 -2.15
C ARG A 82 -11.42 9.67 -3.59
#